data_AF-A0A966RH01-F1
#
_entry.id   AF-A0A966RH01-F1
#
_cell.length_a   1.000
_cell.length_b   1.000
_cell.length_c   1.000
_cell.angle_alpha   90.00
_cell.angle_beta   90.00
_cell.angle_gamma   90.00
#
_symmetry.space_group_name_H-M   'P 1'
#
loop_
_entity.id
_entity.type
_entity.pdbx_description
1 polymer ?
#
loop_
_entity_poly.entity_id
_entity_poly.type
_entity_poly.pdbx_seq_one_letter_code
_entity_poly.pdbx_strand_id
1 'polypeptide(L)'
;MKTILFALSTLLLFTSCLVFKIYESPKLNQETAEKTREYRSYIGSGKVITLKENQPREIFFIGKDESPKDLFFADKKEATQDTVPSPLLIVDGKINEDFNTVNSIDPDNIESVNVLKGGQALKKYGEKGRNGVIEITLKK
;
A
#
# COMPACT_ATOMS: atom_id res chain seq x y z
N MET A 1 -57.91 -62.79 2.74
CA MET A 1 -56.43 -62.66 2.57
C MET A 1 -55.99 -61.23 2.25
N LYS A 2 -56.66 -60.50 1.34
CA LYS A 2 -56.30 -59.10 1.03
C LYS A 2 -56.40 -58.14 2.23
N THR A 3 -57.40 -58.30 3.10
CA THR A 3 -57.59 -57.47 4.31
C THR A 3 -56.45 -57.61 5.33
N ILE A 4 -55.86 -58.80 5.46
CA ILE A 4 -54.72 -59.06 6.35
C ILE A 4 -53.45 -58.43 5.77
N LEU A 5 -53.28 -58.46 4.44
CA LEU A 5 -52.14 -57.83 3.76
C LEU A 5 -52.18 -56.29 3.87
N PHE A 6 -53.38 -55.70 3.80
CA PHE A 6 -53.55 -54.27 4.05
C PHE A 6 -53.30 -53.88 5.51
N ALA A 7 -53.69 -54.72 6.47
CA ALA A 7 -53.44 -54.47 7.89
C ALA A 7 -51.96 -54.60 8.27
N LEU A 8 -51.22 -55.52 7.65
CA LEU A 8 -49.77 -55.68 7.89
C LEU A 8 -48.96 -54.52 7.29
N SER A 9 -49.40 -54.00 6.15
CA SER A 9 -48.79 -52.85 5.47
C SER A 9 -48.97 -51.56 6.26
N THR A 10 -50.18 -51.31 6.79
CA THR A 10 -50.41 -50.13 7.64
C THR A 10 -49.63 -50.23 8.95
N LEU A 11 -49.50 -51.42 9.55
CA LEU A 11 -48.72 -51.64 10.76
C LEU A 11 -47.22 -51.31 10.55
N LEU A 12 -46.65 -51.67 9.40
CA LEU A 12 -45.25 -51.37 9.04
C LEU A 12 -44.98 -49.86 8.86
N LEU A 13 -45.95 -49.12 8.30
CA LEU A 13 -45.83 -47.67 8.13
C LEU A 13 -45.87 -46.91 9.46
N PHE A 14 -46.62 -47.40 10.46
CA PHE A 14 -46.69 -46.79 11.79
C PHE A 14 -45.47 -47.08 12.69
N THR A 15 -44.69 -48.12 12.41
CA THR A 15 -43.45 -48.40 13.15
C THR A 15 -42.22 -47.62 12.68
N SER A 16 -42.32 -46.92 11.54
CA SER A 16 -41.22 -46.07 11.07
C SER A 16 -41.23 -44.73 11.82
N CYS A 17 -40.58 -44.68 12.98
CA CYS A 17 -40.26 -43.42 13.65
C CYS A 17 -39.25 -42.64 12.79
N LEU A 18 -39.76 -41.90 11.81
CA LEU A 18 -38.97 -40.93 11.06
C LEU A 18 -38.62 -39.78 12.02
N VAL A 19 -37.46 -39.89 12.66
CA VAL A 19 -36.92 -38.84 13.53
C VAL A 19 -36.53 -37.66 12.65
N PHE A 20 -37.48 -36.74 12.45
CA PHE A 20 -37.15 -35.42 11.93
C PHE A 20 -36.41 -34.66 13.03
N LYS A 21 -35.07 -34.63 12.94
CA LYS A 21 -34.28 -33.67 13.70
C LYS A 21 -34.62 -32.28 13.17
N ILE A 22 -35.55 -31.61 13.83
CA ILE A 22 -35.79 -30.18 13.64
C ILE A 22 -34.59 -29.48 14.26
N TYR A 23 -33.66 -29.06 13.42
CA TYR A 23 -32.54 -28.24 13.85
C TYR A 23 -33.05 -26.80 13.97
N GLU A 24 -33.41 -26.42 15.19
CA GLU A 24 -33.69 -25.02 15.47
C GLU A 24 -32.35 -24.29 15.50
N SER A 25 -32.09 -23.51 14.44
CA SER A 25 -30.91 -22.66 14.39
C SER A 25 -30.88 -21.80 15.66
N PRO A 26 -29.76 -21.74 16.40
CA PRO A 26 -29.69 -20.93 17.60
C PRO A 26 -30.10 -19.51 17.22
N LYS A 27 -31.05 -18.95 17.95
CA LYS A 27 -31.40 -17.54 17.77
C LYS A 27 -30.10 -16.77 17.99
N LEU A 28 -29.66 -16.07 16.95
CA LEU A 28 -28.54 -15.14 17.05
C LEU A 28 -28.98 -14.14 18.10
N ASN A 29 -28.50 -14.34 19.33
CA ASN A 29 -28.69 -13.36 20.38
C ASN A 29 -28.10 -12.08 19.82
N GLN A 30 -28.96 -11.13 19.51
CA GLN A 30 -28.58 -9.73 19.57
C GLN A 30 -28.34 -9.46 21.06
N GLU A 31 -27.22 -9.96 21.58
CA GLU A 31 -26.46 -9.16 22.51
C GLU A 31 -26.19 -7.89 21.71
N THR A 32 -27.01 -6.88 22.00
CA THR A 32 -26.67 -5.50 21.73
C THR A 32 -25.31 -5.33 22.37
N ALA A 33 -24.27 -5.59 21.59
CA ALA A 33 -22.94 -5.20 21.90
C ALA A 33 -23.05 -3.69 22.03
N GLU A 34 -23.22 -3.23 23.26
CA GLU A 34 -22.87 -1.89 23.65
C GLU A 34 -21.36 -1.80 23.50
N LYS A 35 -20.93 -1.81 22.23
CA LYS A 35 -19.60 -1.49 21.83
C LYS A 35 -19.59 0.02 21.91
N THR A 36 -19.39 0.54 23.11
CA THR A 36 -18.74 1.83 23.29
C THR A 36 -17.41 1.67 22.56
N ARG A 37 -17.42 1.95 21.26
CA ARG A 37 -16.22 2.20 20.48
C ARG A 37 -15.70 3.52 21.03
N GLU A 38 -15.08 3.49 22.20
CA GLU A 38 -14.07 4.48 22.51
C GLU A 38 -13.11 4.42 21.34
N TYR A 39 -13.16 5.47 20.52
CA TYR A 39 -12.26 5.62 19.40
C TYR A 39 -10.86 5.68 20.03
N ARG A 40 -10.13 4.56 19.98
CA ARG A 40 -8.73 4.53 20.41
C ARG A 40 -7.99 5.49 19.51
N SER A 41 -7.61 6.63 20.07
CA SER A 41 -6.95 7.69 19.33
C SER A 41 -5.63 7.19 18.73
N TYR A 42 -5.27 7.74 17.57
CA TYR A 42 -3.97 7.48 16.95
C TYR A 42 -2.86 7.83 17.93
N ILE A 43 -1.82 7.01 17.94
CA ILE A 43 -0.57 7.30 18.66
C ILE A 43 0.15 8.37 17.83
N GLY A 44 0.13 9.62 18.31
CA GLY A 44 0.82 10.73 17.66
C GLY A 44 2.33 10.49 17.51
N SER A 45 2.94 11.12 16.50
CA SER A 45 4.38 11.05 16.28
C SER A 45 5.16 11.52 17.53
N GLY A 46 6.27 10.85 17.84
CA GLY A 46 7.10 11.15 19.02
C GLY A 46 6.68 10.46 20.33
N LYS A 47 5.60 9.67 20.33
CA LYS A 47 5.18 8.91 21.53
C LYS A 47 6.01 7.64 21.69
N VAL A 48 6.82 7.58 22.74
CA VAL A 48 7.61 6.40 23.13
C VAL A 48 6.75 5.45 23.95
N ILE A 49 6.66 4.18 23.56
CA ILE A 49 5.87 3.16 24.26
C ILE A 49 6.83 2.16 24.91
N THR A 50 6.76 2.04 26.23
CA THR A 50 7.54 1.04 26.97
C THR A 50 6.78 -0.28 26.99
N LEU A 51 7.35 -1.30 26.35
CA LEU A 51 6.82 -2.66 26.40
C LEU A 51 7.38 -3.34 27.66
N LYS A 52 6.54 -3.89 28.55
CA LYS A 52 7.09 -4.66 29.68
C LYS A 52 7.75 -5.92 29.14
N GLU A 53 8.96 -6.20 29.59
CA GLU A 53 9.77 -7.36 29.22
C GLU A 53 9.10 -8.69 29.61
N ASN A 54 9.42 -9.77 28.88
CA ASN A 54 8.92 -11.13 29.08
C ASN A 54 7.41 -11.35 28.92
N GLN A 55 6.72 -10.57 28.09
CA GLN A 55 5.37 -10.88 27.63
C GLN A 55 5.32 -10.75 26.10
N PRO A 56 4.87 -11.78 25.36
CA PRO A 56 4.69 -11.69 23.93
C PRO A 56 3.60 -10.65 23.62
N ARG A 57 3.89 -9.72 22.72
CA ARG A 57 2.92 -8.71 22.27
C ARG A 57 3.02 -8.54 20.77
N GLU A 58 1.86 -8.40 20.15
CA GLU A 58 1.74 -8.07 18.74
C GLU A 58 1.49 -6.56 18.61
N ILE A 59 2.27 -5.89 17.75
CA ILE A 59 2.09 -4.48 17.43
C ILE A 59 1.34 -4.42 16.11
N PHE A 60 0.04 -4.12 16.18
CA PHE A 60 -0.77 -3.88 14.98
C PHE A 60 -0.65 -2.42 14.54
N PHE A 61 0.00 -2.20 13.40
CA PHE A 61 -0.07 -0.92 12.70
C PHE A 61 -1.34 -0.92 11.85
N ILE A 62 -2.41 -0.34 12.36
CA ILE A 62 -3.63 -0.09 11.58
C ILE A 62 -3.45 1.25 10.87
N GLY A 63 -2.60 1.25 9.85
CA GLY A 63 -2.74 2.18 8.74
C GLY A 63 -3.76 1.58 7.79
N LYS A 64 -4.68 2.39 7.24
CA LYS A 64 -5.33 1.97 6.00
C LYS A 64 -4.18 1.77 5.00
N ASP A 65 -4.18 0.66 4.25
CA ASP A 65 -3.17 0.32 3.21
C ASP A 65 -3.19 1.31 2.02
N GLU A 66 -3.63 2.54 2.27
CA GLU A 66 -3.55 3.65 1.37
C GLU A 66 -2.15 4.25 1.60
N SER A 67 -1.17 3.76 0.83
CA SER A 67 0.05 4.53 0.56
C SER A 67 -0.35 5.98 0.37
N PRO A 68 0.33 6.97 0.99
CA PRO A 68 -0.05 8.37 0.86
C PRO A 68 -0.05 8.76 -0.62
N LYS A 69 -1.23 8.76 -1.26
CA LYS A 69 -1.35 9.04 -2.69
C LYS A 69 -0.90 10.48 -3.00
N ASP A 70 -1.00 11.35 -2.01
CA ASP A 70 -0.83 12.79 -2.21
C ASP A 70 0.42 13.38 -1.55
N LEU A 71 1.28 12.57 -0.92
CA LEU A 71 2.43 13.14 -0.19
C LEU A 71 3.74 13.17 -0.97
N PHE A 72 4.02 12.29 -1.94
CA PHE A 72 5.25 12.40 -2.74
C PHE A 72 5.21 11.83 -4.16
N PHE A 73 4.11 11.23 -4.60
CA PHE A 73 3.97 10.74 -5.98
C PHE A 73 2.61 11.16 -6.50
N ALA A 74 2.50 12.43 -6.88
CA ALA A 74 1.41 12.85 -7.74
C ALA A 74 1.42 11.93 -8.96
N ASP A 75 0.39 11.09 -9.05
CA ASP A 75 0.02 10.42 -10.29
C ASP A 75 -0.11 11.52 -11.34
N LYS A 76 0.91 11.65 -12.19
CA LYS A 76 0.94 12.60 -13.29
C LYS A 76 -0.09 12.15 -14.33
N LYS A 77 -1.35 12.49 -14.08
CA LYS A 77 -2.45 12.50 -15.03
C LYS A 77 -3.23 13.78 -14.82
N GLU A 78 -2.66 14.88 -15.31
CA GLU A 78 -3.31 15.76 -16.28
C GLU A 78 -2.32 16.86 -16.68
N ALA A 79 -2.29 17.14 -17.98
CA ALA A 79 -1.37 18.09 -18.59
C ALA A 79 -1.90 19.51 -18.36
N THR A 80 -1.37 20.21 -17.35
CA THR A 80 -1.14 21.64 -17.46
C THR A 80 0.28 21.84 -17.96
N GLN A 81 0.47 22.69 -18.96
CA GLN A 81 1.78 23.16 -19.42
C GLN A 81 2.40 24.09 -18.36
N ASP A 82 2.56 23.59 -17.14
CA ASP A 82 3.54 24.13 -16.22
C ASP A 82 4.86 23.51 -16.67
N THR A 83 5.64 24.27 -17.44
CA THR A 83 6.98 23.90 -17.87
C THR A 83 7.85 23.73 -16.62
N VAL A 84 7.81 22.55 -16.02
CA VAL A 84 8.73 22.19 -14.93
C VAL A 84 10.13 22.41 -15.49
N PRO A 85 10.86 23.41 -14.97
CA PRO A 85 12.10 23.82 -15.60
C PRO A 85 13.10 22.69 -15.44
N SER A 86 13.60 22.18 -16.57
CA SER A 86 14.53 21.05 -16.58
C SER A 86 15.90 21.51 -16.05
N PRO A 87 16.59 20.66 -15.25
CA PRO A 87 17.94 20.95 -14.79
C PRO A 87 18.93 20.89 -15.96
N LEU A 88 20.09 21.53 -15.79
CA LEU A 88 21.18 21.46 -16.76
C LEU A 88 21.87 20.09 -16.68
N LEU A 89 22.06 19.42 -17.81
CA LEU A 89 22.78 18.14 -17.89
C LEU A 89 24.24 18.35 -18.29
N ILE A 90 25.15 17.79 -17.51
CA ILE A 90 26.58 17.77 -17.78
C ILE A 90 27.04 16.31 -17.85
N VAL A 91 27.72 15.92 -18.93
CA VAL A 91 28.32 14.58 -19.07
C VAL A 91 29.80 14.75 -19.38
N ASP A 92 30.68 14.18 -18.55
CA ASP A 92 32.14 14.32 -18.64
C ASP A 92 32.61 15.78 -18.76
N GLY A 93 31.97 16.66 -17.99
CA GLY A 93 32.27 18.10 -17.98
C GLY A 93 31.72 18.89 -19.17
N LYS A 94 31.01 18.26 -20.12
CA LYS A 94 30.40 18.92 -21.27
C LYS A 94 28.90 19.14 -21.05
N ILE A 95 28.41 20.32 -21.44
CA ILE A 95 26.99 20.66 -21.38
C ILE A 95 26.23 19.91 -22.48
N ASN A 96 25.15 19.24 -22.11
CA ASN A 96 24.21 18.63 -23.04
C ASN A 96 22.86 19.36 -22.98
N GLU A 97 22.38 19.79 -24.15
CA GLU A 97 21.10 20.50 -24.27
C GLU A 97 19.91 19.53 -24.27
N ASP A 98 20.11 18.31 -24.77
CA ASP A 98 19.10 17.26 -24.76
C ASP A 98 19.23 16.38 -23.51
N PHE A 99 18.22 16.42 -22.64
CA PHE A 99 18.17 15.60 -21.45
C PHE A 99 18.00 14.10 -21.77
N ASN A 100 17.51 13.75 -22.96
CA ASN A 100 17.39 12.36 -23.39
C ASN A 100 18.75 11.66 -23.55
N THR A 101 19.85 12.42 -23.60
CA THR A 101 21.22 11.88 -23.58
C THR A 101 21.47 10.97 -22.37
N VAL A 102 20.78 11.17 -21.25
CA VAL A 102 20.89 10.27 -20.09
C VAL A 102 20.43 8.84 -20.41
N ASN A 103 19.43 8.70 -21.29
CA ASN A 103 18.86 7.39 -21.64
C ASN A 103 19.79 6.55 -22.53
N SER A 104 20.75 7.19 -23.21
CA SER A 104 21.73 6.49 -24.04
C SER A 104 23.02 6.13 -23.30
N ILE A 105 23.17 6.57 -22.04
CA ILE A 105 24.31 6.21 -21.19
C ILE A 105 24.06 4.83 -20.59
N ASP A 106 24.99 3.91 -20.83
CA ASP A 106 25.01 2.62 -20.14
C ASP A 106 25.29 2.84 -18.63
N PRO A 107 24.39 2.39 -17.73
CA PRO A 107 24.58 2.52 -16.28
C PRO A 107 25.91 1.94 -15.78
N ASP A 108 26.41 0.88 -16.41
CA ASP A 108 27.66 0.23 -16.00
C ASP A 108 28.90 1.11 -16.28
N ASN A 109 28.77 2.08 -17.19
CA ASN A 109 29.83 3.03 -17.54
C ASN A 109 29.80 4.29 -16.66
N ILE A 110 28.84 4.45 -15.75
CA ILE A 110 28.77 5.63 -14.87
C ILE A 110 29.76 5.46 -13.71
N GLU A 111 30.67 6.42 -13.57
CA GLU A 111 31.58 6.52 -12.42
C GLU A 111 30.90 7.24 -11.25
N SER A 112 30.25 8.38 -11.51
CA SER A 112 29.53 9.14 -10.49
C SER A 112 28.43 10.03 -11.06
N VAL A 113 27.43 10.32 -10.23
CA VAL A 113 26.37 11.30 -10.51
C VAL A 113 26.31 12.30 -9.36
N ASN A 114 26.55 13.58 -9.65
CA ASN A 114 26.45 14.67 -8.70
C ASN A 114 25.27 15.57 -9.06
N VAL A 115 24.43 15.89 -8.07
CA VAL A 115 23.28 16.78 -8.25
C VAL A 115 23.52 18.07 -7.47
N LEU A 116 23.79 19.16 -8.19
CA LEU A 116 23.99 20.48 -7.61
C LEU A 116 22.66 21.22 -7.55
N LYS A 117 22.35 21.76 -6.36
CA LYS A 117 21.10 22.49 -6.09
C LYS A 117 21.38 23.92 -5.61
N GLY A 118 20.47 24.83 -5.95
CA GLY A 118 20.47 26.21 -5.46
C GLY A 118 21.80 26.94 -5.68
N GLY A 119 22.36 27.51 -4.60
CA GLY A 119 23.59 28.31 -4.68
C GLY A 119 24.81 27.56 -5.21
N GLN A 120 24.92 26.24 -5.00
CA GLN A 120 26.07 25.47 -5.51
C GLN A 120 26.04 25.36 -7.05
N ALA A 121 24.85 25.16 -7.62
CA ALA A 121 24.63 25.13 -9.05
C ALA A 121 24.91 26.50 -9.69
N LEU A 122 24.36 27.57 -9.08
CA LEU A 122 24.59 28.96 -9.53
C LEU A 122 26.07 29.35 -9.45
N LYS A 123 26.80 28.92 -8.42
CA LYS A 123 28.23 29.23 -8.25
C LYS A 123 29.10 28.63 -9.34
N LYS A 124 28.78 27.41 -9.82
CA LYS A 124 29.59 26.70 -10.81
C LYS A 124 29.14 26.97 -12.26
N TYR A 125 27.84 27.10 -12.50
CA TYR A 125 27.25 27.20 -13.86
C TYR A 125 26.47 28.49 -14.13
N GLY A 126 26.41 29.42 -13.17
CA GLY A 126 25.68 30.69 -13.30
C GLY A 126 24.19 30.50 -13.50
N GLU A 127 23.55 31.44 -14.21
CA GLU A 127 22.10 31.42 -14.49
C GLU A 127 21.63 30.14 -15.19
N LYS A 128 22.49 29.47 -15.96
CA LYS A 128 22.15 28.20 -16.62
C LYS A 128 21.88 27.07 -15.61
N GLY A 129 22.49 27.14 -14.42
CA GLY A 129 22.28 26.20 -13.33
C GLY A 129 21.15 26.60 -12.37
N ARG A 130 20.38 27.65 -12.66
CA ARG A 130 19.32 28.14 -11.75
C ARG A 130 18.28 27.08 -11.40
N ASN A 131 18.01 26.16 -12.32
CA ASN A 131 17.07 25.05 -12.13
C ASN A 131 17.73 23.78 -11.58
N GLY A 132 19.00 23.87 -11.15
CA GLY A 132 19.83 22.74 -10.74
C GLY A 132 20.68 22.19 -11.87
N VAL A 133 21.70 21.41 -11.51
CA VAL A 133 22.63 20.76 -12.45
C VAL A 133 22.81 19.30 -12.07
N ILE A 134 22.81 18.42 -13.07
CA ILE A 134 23.16 17.01 -12.93
C ILE A 134 24.47 16.79 -13.67
N GLU A 135 25.52 16.42 -12.94
CA GLU A 135 26.83 16.07 -13.48
C GLU A 135 27.01 14.55 -13.46
N ILE A 136 27.19 13.97 -14.64
CA ILE A 136 27.50 12.56 -14.82
C ILE A 136 28.97 12.46 -15.26
N THR A 137 29.74 11.65 -14.57
CA THR A 137 31.11 11.29 -14.96
C THR A 137 31.13 9.83 -15.36
N LEU A 138 31.68 9.52 -16.54
CA LEU A 138 31.83 8.16 -17.03
C LEU A 138 33.18 7.57 -16.62
N LYS A 139 33.22 6.25 -16.45
CA LYS A 139 34.43 5.48 -16.18
C LYS A 139 35.40 5.62 -17.36
N LYS A 140 36.70 5.63 -17.06
CA LYS A 140 37.80 5.64 -18.03
C LYS A 140 38.37 4.25 -18.24
#